data_AF-A0A2E7TCG3-F1
#
_entry.id   AF-A0A2E7TCG3-F1
#
_cell.length_a   1.000
_cell.length_b   1.000
_cell.length_c   1.000
_cell.angle_alpha   90.00
_cell.angle_beta   90.00
_cell.angle_gamma   90.00
#
_symmetry.space_group_name_H-M   'P 1'
#
loop_
_entity.id
_entity.type
_entity.pdbx_description
1 polymer ?
#
loop_
_entity_poly.entity_id
_entity_poly.type
_entity_poly.pdbx_seq_one_letter_code
_entity_poly.pdbx_strand_id
1 'polypeptide(L)'
;MAYRNYYARRPRQPKPPHLTDPALLDRINAVAADVNADEWTRNFCASIAEGFKKYKGLTQKQFDIFVKREHQLTPEFQQARADWRASYDESKRNIARVCAEYYKANPPYFGDLADKVLTDPSFIPTPRQYRAMCENKYAKKVLKSATCAPAFSVGQLVELRATARVYSRKFPLGKGAIIEIGAAPVKSAAKGSKVYKVLPLGSAETIDLEERHLKKARGIK
;
A
#
# COMPACT_ATOMS: atom_id res chain seq x y z
N MET A 1 45.58 -25.15 -14.74
CA MET A 1 44.38 -24.30 -14.67
C MET A 1 44.03 -24.07 -13.20
N ALA A 2 44.27 -22.87 -12.66
CA ALA A 2 43.99 -22.56 -11.25
C ALA A 2 42.67 -21.75 -11.14
N TYR A 3 41.69 -22.30 -10.42
CA TYR A 3 40.43 -21.63 -10.14
C TYR A 3 40.66 -20.42 -9.21
N ARG A 4 40.26 -19.24 -9.67
CA ARG A 4 40.35 -17.98 -8.90
C ARG A 4 39.29 -18.02 -7.80
N ASN A 5 39.73 -18.01 -6.54
CA ASN A 5 38.86 -18.08 -5.37
C ASN A 5 38.09 -16.75 -5.22
N TYR A 6 36.87 -16.66 -5.75
CA TYR A 6 36.03 -15.45 -5.78
C TYR A 6 35.49 -15.02 -4.40
N TYR A 7 35.75 -15.79 -3.33
CA TYR A 7 35.30 -15.50 -1.97
C TYR A 7 36.43 -15.00 -1.07
N ALA A 8 37.13 -13.94 -1.47
CA ALA A 8 37.93 -13.19 -0.50
C ALA A 8 36.99 -12.61 0.57
N ARG A 9 37.18 -13.02 1.84
CA ARG A 9 36.41 -12.46 2.98
C ARG A 9 36.65 -10.96 3.00
N ARG A 10 35.60 -10.16 2.73
CA ARG A 10 35.69 -8.70 2.83
C ARG A 10 36.22 -8.34 4.23
N PRO A 11 37.22 -7.45 4.35
CA PRO A 11 37.69 -7.01 5.65
C PRO A 11 36.51 -6.45 6.44
N ARG A 12 36.39 -6.88 7.71
CA ARG A 12 35.34 -6.39 8.61
C ARG A 12 35.54 -4.88 8.74
N GLN A 13 34.51 -4.12 8.41
CA GLN A 13 34.52 -2.68 8.62
C GLN A 13 34.74 -2.40 10.11
N PRO A 14 35.53 -1.37 10.48
CA PRO A 14 35.69 -0.97 11.86
C PRO A 14 34.31 -0.67 12.46
N LYS A 15 34.08 -1.10 13.71
CA LYS A 15 32.82 -0.82 14.38
C LYS A 15 32.70 0.70 14.56
N PRO A 16 31.55 1.30 14.21
CA PRO A 16 31.34 2.72 14.46
C PRO A 16 31.46 2.99 15.98
N PRO A 17 31.93 4.20 16.36
CA PRO A 17 32.08 4.57 17.76
C PRO A 17 30.71 4.57 18.46
N HIS A 18 30.74 4.29 19.76
CA HIS A 18 29.54 4.38 20.59
C HIS A 18 29.26 5.84 20.95
N LEU A 19 27.98 6.17 21.09
CA LEU A 19 27.49 7.41 21.66
C LEU A 19 27.60 7.31 23.17
N THR A 20 28.41 8.17 23.79
CA THR A 20 28.81 8.05 25.20
C THR A 20 28.25 9.19 26.08
N ASP A 21 27.39 10.05 25.54
CA ASP A 21 26.80 11.16 26.29
C ASP A 21 26.04 10.63 27.52
N PRO A 22 26.48 10.98 28.75
CA PRO A 22 25.85 10.50 29.99
C PRO A 22 24.36 10.86 30.09
N ALA A 23 23.94 11.99 29.52
CA ALA A 23 22.53 12.42 29.54
C ALA A 23 21.59 11.47 28.79
N LEU A 24 22.13 10.61 27.92
CA LEU A 24 21.34 9.59 27.23
C LEU A 24 20.78 8.55 28.20
N LEU A 25 21.52 8.19 29.24
CA LEU A 25 21.06 7.19 30.19
C LEU A 25 19.83 7.69 30.97
N ASP A 26 19.84 8.97 31.36
CA ASP A 26 18.73 9.61 32.06
C ASP A 26 17.48 9.68 31.17
N ARG A 27 17.65 10.08 29.90
CA ARG A 27 16.55 10.09 28.91
C ARG A 27 15.96 8.71 28.68
N ILE A 28 16.79 7.67 28.56
CA ILE A 28 16.34 6.29 28.37
C ILE A 28 15.53 5.81 29.58
N ASN A 29 16.01 6.09 30.79
CA ASN A 29 15.30 5.74 32.02
C ASN A 29 13.97 6.49 32.14
N ALA A 30 13.93 7.78 31.76
CA ALA A 30 12.70 8.56 31.75
C ALA A 30 11.65 7.96 30.78
N VAL A 31 12.06 7.60 29.56
CA VAL A 31 11.17 6.93 28.58
C VAL A 31 10.72 5.55 29.06
N ALA A 32 11.58 4.79 29.75
CA ALA A 32 11.21 3.50 30.33
C ALA A 32 10.18 3.63 31.46
N ALA A 33 10.23 4.72 32.22
CA ALA A 33 9.32 5.02 33.32
C ALA A 33 8.02 5.73 32.86
N ASP A 34 7.94 6.18 31.61
CA ASP A 34 6.76 6.86 31.08
C ASP A 34 5.54 5.92 31.07
N VAL A 35 4.44 6.40 31.66
CA VAL A 35 3.17 5.68 31.74
C VAL A 35 2.56 5.37 30.36
N ASN A 36 2.86 6.21 29.35
CA ASN A 36 2.38 6.06 27.99
C ASN A 36 3.25 5.14 27.13
N ALA A 37 4.40 4.68 27.64
CA ALA A 37 5.24 3.72 26.93
C ALA A 37 4.51 2.37 26.77
N ASP A 38 4.64 1.73 25.62
CA ASP A 38 4.19 0.34 25.46
C ASP A 38 5.22 -0.62 26.09
N GLU A 39 4.78 -1.85 26.36
CA GLU A 39 5.64 -2.88 26.97
C GLU A 39 6.93 -3.11 26.18
N TRP A 40 6.82 -3.12 24.84
CA TRP A 40 7.97 -3.26 23.97
C TRP A 40 8.98 -2.12 24.16
N THR A 41 8.51 -0.86 24.24
CA THR A 41 9.39 0.30 24.43
C THR A 41 10.06 0.26 25.79
N ARG A 42 9.34 -0.12 26.86
CA ARG A 42 9.93 -0.32 28.19
C ARG A 42 11.02 -1.38 28.18
N ASN A 43 10.74 -2.55 27.61
CA ASN A 43 11.70 -3.65 27.52
C ASN A 43 12.91 -3.28 26.66
N PHE A 44 12.69 -2.55 25.55
CA PHE A 44 13.76 -2.04 24.71
C PHE A 44 14.64 -1.04 25.47
N CYS A 45 14.05 -0.04 26.15
CA CYS A 45 14.77 0.96 26.92
C CYS A 45 15.58 0.33 28.06
N ALA A 46 15.02 -0.63 28.79
CA ALA A 46 15.74 -1.37 29.83
C ALA A 46 16.96 -2.10 29.25
N SER A 47 16.80 -2.79 28.13
CA SER A 47 17.90 -3.51 27.45
C SER A 47 19.02 -2.58 27.00
N ILE A 48 18.69 -1.43 26.41
CA ILE A 48 19.71 -0.48 25.94
C ILE A 48 20.36 0.29 27.10
N ALA A 49 19.67 0.52 28.22
CA ALA A 49 20.25 1.12 29.43
C ALA A 49 21.31 0.21 30.07
N GLU A 50 21.03 -1.09 30.18
CA GLU A 50 22.02 -2.08 30.63
C GLU A 50 23.21 -2.16 29.68
N GLY A 51 22.93 -2.17 28.36
CA GLY A 51 23.96 -2.11 27.32
C GLY A 51 24.85 -0.87 27.44
N PHE A 52 24.25 0.31 27.69
CA PHE A 52 24.98 1.55 27.88
C PHE A 52 25.95 1.46 29.06
N LYS A 53 25.51 0.93 30.21
CA LYS A 53 26.35 0.74 31.40
C LYS A 53 27.52 -0.22 31.14
N LYS A 54 27.26 -1.34 30.46
CA LYS A 54 28.25 -2.38 30.19
C LYS A 54 29.29 -1.95 29.15
N TYR A 55 28.85 -1.33 28.06
CA TYR A 55 29.70 -1.00 26.91
C TYR A 55 30.08 0.49 26.85
N LYS A 56 29.77 1.25 27.91
CA LYS A 56 30.03 2.69 28.05
C LYS A 56 29.50 3.52 26.87
N GLY A 57 28.35 3.14 26.32
CA GLY A 57 27.70 3.87 25.23
C GLY A 57 26.76 3.04 24.36
N LEU A 58 26.10 3.70 23.42
CA LEU A 58 25.13 3.12 22.48
C LEU A 58 25.63 3.11 21.04
N THR A 59 25.22 2.11 20.27
CA THR A 59 25.39 2.17 18.82
C THR A 59 24.43 3.20 18.21
N GLN A 60 24.82 3.79 17.08
CA GLN A 60 23.97 4.76 16.36
C GLN A 60 22.56 4.21 16.08
N LYS A 61 22.45 2.94 15.67
CA LYS A 61 21.16 2.31 15.39
C LYS A 61 20.26 2.20 16.62
N GLN A 62 20.83 1.91 17.80
CA GLN A 62 20.06 1.87 19.04
C GLN A 62 19.55 3.27 19.39
N PHE A 63 20.39 4.28 19.21
CA PHE A 63 20.00 5.67 19.42
C PHE A 63 18.90 6.12 18.44
N ASP A 64 19.00 5.79 17.15
CA ASP A 64 17.98 6.15 16.16
C ASP A 64 16.61 5.53 16.50
N ILE A 65 16.60 4.28 16.98
CA ILE A 65 15.38 3.61 17.45
C ILE A 65 14.86 4.29 18.72
N PHE A 66 15.73 4.59 19.68
CA PHE A 66 15.38 5.28 20.91
C PHE A 66 14.73 6.64 20.66
N VAL A 67 15.38 7.51 19.86
CA VAL A 67 14.84 8.82 19.48
C VAL A 67 13.47 8.71 18.83
N LYS A 68 13.28 7.69 17.97
CA LYS A 68 11.98 7.44 17.35
C LYS A 68 10.91 7.08 18.39
N ARG A 69 11.25 6.30 19.43
CA ARG A 69 10.31 5.92 20.49
C ARG A 69 10.03 7.07 21.44
N GLU A 70 11.06 7.80 21.84
CA GLU A 70 10.93 9.02 22.66
C GLU A 70 10.02 10.04 21.96
N HIS A 71 10.24 10.31 20.67
CA HIS A 71 9.37 11.18 19.88
C HIS A 71 7.91 10.66 19.82
N GLN A 72 7.69 9.35 19.87
CA GLN A 72 6.32 8.81 19.86
C GLN A 72 5.57 9.07 21.17
N LEU A 73 6.26 9.38 22.26
CA LEU A 73 5.65 9.67 23.57
C LEU A 73 5.34 11.16 23.76
N THR A 74 5.83 12.04 22.87
CA THR A 74 5.56 13.47 23.02
C THR A 74 4.06 13.74 22.91
N PRO A 75 3.52 14.69 23.70
CA PRO A 75 2.11 15.06 23.62
C PRO A 75 1.70 15.47 22.20
N GLU A 76 2.59 16.17 21.49
CA GLU A 76 2.39 16.56 20.10
C GLU A 76 2.19 15.36 19.16
N PHE A 77 3.00 14.32 19.29
CA PHE A 77 2.87 13.12 18.46
C PHE A 77 1.60 12.34 18.81
N GLN A 78 1.27 12.22 20.10
CA GLN A 78 0.06 11.54 20.55
C GLN A 78 -1.20 12.27 20.07
N GLN A 79 -1.19 13.61 20.16
CA GLN A 79 -2.28 14.44 19.62
C GLN A 79 -2.40 14.27 18.11
N ALA A 80 -1.30 14.38 17.35
CA ALA A 80 -1.32 14.17 15.90
C ALA A 80 -1.81 12.77 15.51
N ARG A 81 -1.52 11.75 16.32
CA ARG A 81 -2.03 10.39 16.12
C ARG A 81 -3.52 10.29 16.42
N ALA A 82 -4.00 10.95 17.48
CA ALA A 82 -5.42 11.02 17.80
C ALA A 82 -6.20 11.78 16.72
N ASP A 83 -5.71 12.94 16.29
CA ASP A 83 -6.29 13.75 15.22
C ASP A 83 -6.37 12.96 13.91
N TRP A 84 -5.32 12.20 13.58
CA TRP A 84 -5.36 11.32 12.43
C TRP A 84 -6.47 10.27 12.53
N ARG A 85 -6.59 9.59 13.68
CA ARG A 85 -7.65 8.60 13.90
C ARG A 85 -9.04 9.23 13.81
N ALA A 86 -9.23 10.41 14.37
CA ALA A 86 -10.49 11.16 14.29
C ALA A 86 -10.82 11.59 12.85
N SER A 87 -9.80 11.98 12.08
CA SER A 87 -9.97 12.36 10.67
C SER A 87 -10.14 11.17 9.71
N TYR A 88 -9.87 9.94 10.15
CA TYR A 88 -9.98 8.74 9.32
C TYR A 88 -11.44 8.29 9.20
N ASP A 89 -12.15 8.97 8.31
CA ASP A 89 -13.57 8.80 8.02
C ASP A 89 -13.83 7.70 6.98
N GLU A 90 -15.11 7.41 6.75
CA GLU A 90 -15.55 6.40 5.78
C GLU A 90 -15.06 6.69 4.35
N SER A 91 -14.90 7.98 4.01
CA SER A 91 -14.32 8.40 2.73
C SER A 91 -12.88 7.89 2.56
N LYS A 92 -12.01 8.12 3.56
CA LYS A 92 -10.63 7.61 3.54
C LYS A 92 -10.57 6.09 3.62
N ARG A 93 -11.50 5.45 4.33
CA ARG A 93 -11.63 4.00 4.36
C ARG A 93 -11.95 3.43 2.98
N ASN A 94 -12.93 3.99 2.28
CA ASN A 94 -13.30 3.55 0.95
C ASN A 94 -12.15 3.76 -0.07
N ILE A 95 -11.44 4.89 0.01
CA ILE A 95 -10.23 5.14 -0.78
C ILE A 95 -9.18 4.05 -0.51
N ALA A 96 -8.89 3.77 0.76
CA ALA A 96 -7.92 2.76 1.15
C ALA A 96 -8.32 1.36 0.65
N ARG A 97 -9.60 1.01 0.69
CA ARG A 97 -10.13 -0.26 0.18
C ARG A 97 -9.91 -0.41 -1.32
N VAL A 98 -10.27 0.60 -2.12
CA VAL A 98 -10.05 0.58 -3.58
C VAL A 98 -8.55 0.43 -3.91
N CYS A 99 -7.68 1.14 -3.18
CA CYS A 99 -6.24 0.99 -3.34
C CYS A 99 -5.74 -0.40 -2.91
N ALA A 100 -6.28 -0.96 -1.83
CA ALA A 100 -5.89 -2.28 -1.33
C ALA A 100 -6.25 -3.40 -2.32
N GLU A 101 -7.44 -3.38 -2.91
CA GLU A 101 -7.85 -4.33 -3.95
C GLU A 101 -6.91 -4.30 -5.16
N TYR A 102 -6.52 -3.09 -5.59
CA TYR A 102 -5.54 -2.90 -6.66
C TYR A 102 -4.19 -3.54 -6.32
N TYR A 103 -3.65 -3.31 -5.12
CA TYR A 103 -2.36 -3.87 -4.72
C TYR A 103 -2.40 -5.38 -4.47
N LYS A 104 -3.51 -5.94 -4.00
CA LYS A 104 -3.70 -7.40 -3.92
C LYS A 104 -3.72 -8.06 -5.29
N ALA A 105 -4.32 -7.41 -6.29
CA ALA A 105 -4.29 -7.89 -7.66
C ALA A 105 -2.91 -7.72 -8.34
N ASN A 106 -2.05 -6.84 -7.81
CA ASN A 106 -0.75 -6.49 -8.40
C ASN A 106 0.38 -6.54 -7.35
N PRO A 107 0.78 -7.75 -6.87
CA PRO A 107 1.95 -7.91 -6.00
C PRO A 107 3.22 -7.34 -6.66
N PRO A 108 4.25 -6.92 -5.89
CA PRO A 108 4.52 -7.26 -4.48
C PRO A 108 4.26 -6.13 -3.46
N TYR A 109 3.76 -4.98 -3.90
CA TYR A 109 3.75 -3.78 -3.05
C TYR A 109 2.55 -3.73 -2.11
N PHE A 110 2.80 -3.30 -0.87
CA PHE A 110 1.78 -3.04 0.15
C PHE A 110 0.88 -4.24 0.50
N GLY A 111 1.29 -5.49 0.20
CA GLY A 111 0.48 -6.70 0.43
C GLY A 111 -0.10 -6.79 1.85
N ASP A 112 0.75 -6.79 2.86
CA ASP A 112 0.33 -6.88 4.27
C ASP A 112 -0.58 -5.72 4.70
N LEU A 113 -0.34 -4.52 4.17
CA LEU A 113 -1.15 -3.34 4.49
C LEU A 113 -2.52 -3.42 3.83
N ALA A 114 -2.56 -3.85 2.56
CA ALA A 114 -3.78 -4.06 1.81
C ALA A 114 -4.63 -5.17 2.46
N ASP A 115 -4.01 -6.26 2.91
CA ASP A 115 -4.69 -7.32 3.63
C ASP A 115 -5.38 -6.78 4.89
N LYS A 116 -4.65 -6.08 5.75
CA LYS A 116 -5.23 -5.48 6.97
C LYS A 116 -6.41 -4.55 6.68
N VAL A 117 -6.30 -3.72 5.64
CA VAL A 117 -7.38 -2.80 5.24
C VAL A 117 -8.63 -3.56 4.76
N LEU A 118 -8.45 -4.71 4.11
CA LEU A 118 -9.57 -5.50 3.57
C LEU A 118 -10.18 -6.45 4.61
N THR A 119 -9.39 -6.98 5.54
CA THR A 119 -9.83 -8.01 6.48
C THR A 119 -10.25 -7.47 7.85
N ASP A 120 -9.69 -6.34 8.29
CA ASP A 120 -9.96 -5.76 9.61
C ASP A 120 -10.73 -4.43 9.49
N PRO A 121 -12.05 -4.43 9.74
CA PRO A 121 -12.86 -3.21 9.71
C PRO A 121 -12.45 -2.17 10.76
N SER A 122 -11.77 -2.56 11.84
CA SER A 122 -11.31 -1.63 12.88
C SER A 122 -9.94 -1.03 12.58
N PHE A 123 -9.22 -1.58 11.58
CA PHE A 123 -7.88 -1.15 11.26
C PHE A 123 -7.85 0.27 10.72
N ILE A 124 -6.96 1.09 11.31
CA ILE A 124 -6.64 2.44 10.84
C ILE A 124 -5.15 2.47 10.48
N PRO A 125 -4.79 2.64 9.19
CA PRO A 125 -3.40 2.76 8.79
C PRO A 125 -2.77 4.02 9.41
N THR A 126 -1.46 4.00 9.64
CA THR A 126 -0.74 5.23 10.04
C THR A 126 -0.81 6.29 8.91
N PRO A 127 -0.66 7.60 9.22
CA PRO A 127 -0.64 8.64 8.19
C PRO A 127 0.37 8.34 7.08
N ARG A 128 1.56 7.85 7.46
CA ARG A 128 2.62 7.47 6.52
C ARG A 128 2.21 6.31 5.61
N GLN A 129 1.60 5.26 6.17
CA GLN A 129 1.13 4.12 5.40
C GLN A 129 0.02 4.53 4.42
N TYR A 130 -0.94 5.33 4.88
CA TYR A 130 -2.02 5.83 4.05
C TYR A 130 -1.50 6.65 2.89
N ARG A 131 -0.64 7.66 3.14
CA ARG A 131 -0.05 8.48 2.07
C ARG A 131 0.73 7.63 1.07
N ALA A 132 1.53 6.67 1.56
CA ALA A 132 2.32 5.80 0.70
C ALA A 132 1.44 4.91 -0.21
N MET A 133 0.36 4.34 0.32
CA MET A 133 -0.52 3.42 -0.41
C MET A 133 -1.55 4.15 -1.28
N CYS A 134 -2.13 5.24 -0.78
CA CYS A 134 -3.30 5.89 -1.40
C CYS A 134 -2.96 7.15 -2.22
N GLU A 135 -1.87 7.85 -1.89
CA GLU A 135 -1.55 9.16 -2.52
C GLU A 135 -0.43 9.10 -3.56
N ASN A 136 0.09 7.90 -3.84
CA ASN A 136 1.09 7.71 -4.88
C ASN A 136 0.50 7.84 -6.30
N LYS A 137 1.39 7.98 -7.30
CA LYS A 137 1.01 8.20 -8.70
C LYS A 137 0.14 7.10 -9.32
N TYR A 138 0.24 5.86 -8.83
CA TYR A 138 -0.54 4.72 -9.34
C TYR A 138 -1.91 4.68 -8.69
N ALA A 139 -1.97 4.80 -7.37
CA ALA A 139 -3.21 4.88 -6.60
C ALA A 139 -4.10 6.03 -7.09
N LYS A 140 -3.55 7.22 -7.35
CA LYS A 140 -4.29 8.34 -7.94
C LYS A 140 -4.95 8.00 -9.29
N LYS A 141 -4.29 7.20 -10.15
CA LYS A 141 -4.87 6.77 -11.43
C LYS A 141 -6.00 5.76 -11.23
N VAL A 142 -5.80 4.81 -10.32
CA VAL A 142 -6.79 3.80 -9.95
C VAL A 142 -8.05 4.48 -9.39
N LEU A 143 -7.87 5.37 -8.41
CA LEU A 143 -8.97 6.13 -7.82
C LEU A 143 -9.71 6.97 -8.85
N LYS A 144 -8.99 7.69 -9.72
CA LYS A 144 -9.60 8.45 -10.81
C LYS A 144 -10.44 7.57 -11.73
N SER A 145 -9.99 6.36 -12.05
CA SER A 145 -10.77 5.46 -12.90
C SER A 145 -11.92 4.79 -12.16
N ALA A 146 -11.79 4.55 -10.85
CA ALA A 146 -12.86 4.01 -10.04
C ALA A 146 -14.01 5.03 -9.91
N THR A 147 -13.69 6.30 -9.68
CA THR A 147 -14.68 7.37 -9.44
C THR A 147 -15.17 8.09 -10.70
N CYS A 148 -14.50 7.95 -11.86
CA CYS A 148 -14.97 8.61 -13.06
C CYS A 148 -16.36 8.11 -13.49
N ALA A 149 -17.13 9.00 -14.13
CA ALA A 149 -18.38 8.61 -14.78
C ALA A 149 -18.10 7.52 -15.84
N PRO A 150 -18.96 6.50 -15.95
CA PRO A 150 -18.78 5.45 -16.94
C PRO A 150 -18.95 5.99 -18.36
N ALA A 151 -18.08 5.59 -19.29
CA ALA A 151 -18.20 5.97 -20.69
C ALA A 151 -19.32 5.24 -21.45
N PHE A 152 -19.82 4.13 -20.89
CA PHE A 152 -20.86 3.31 -21.47
C PHE A 152 -21.98 3.03 -20.46
N SER A 153 -23.22 2.87 -20.93
CA SER A 153 -24.37 2.50 -20.10
C SER A 153 -24.66 1.01 -20.18
N VAL A 154 -25.37 0.47 -19.18
CA VAL A 154 -25.93 -0.89 -19.24
C VAL A 154 -26.85 -1.02 -20.45
N GLY A 155 -26.81 -2.17 -21.12
CA GLY A 155 -27.51 -2.45 -22.37
C GLY A 155 -26.84 -1.88 -23.62
N GLN A 156 -25.84 -1.01 -23.48
CA GLN A 156 -25.19 -0.40 -24.64
C GLN A 156 -24.38 -1.41 -25.44
N LEU A 157 -24.54 -1.39 -26.77
CA LEU A 157 -23.73 -2.18 -27.68
C LEU A 157 -22.35 -1.58 -27.88
N VAL A 158 -21.33 -2.41 -27.64
CA VAL A 158 -19.91 -2.08 -27.72
C VAL A 158 -19.18 -3.06 -28.62
N GLU A 159 -18.01 -2.64 -29.09
CA GLU A 159 -17.08 -3.43 -29.87
C GLU A 159 -15.71 -3.43 -29.19
N LEU A 160 -14.95 -4.51 -29.39
CA LEU A 160 -13.55 -4.53 -29.00
C LEU A 160 -12.74 -3.52 -29.81
N ARG A 161 -11.84 -2.79 -29.14
CA ARG A 161 -10.80 -2.00 -29.81
C ARG A 161 -9.74 -2.91 -30.40
N ALA A 162 -9.06 -2.42 -31.44
CA ALA A 162 -7.93 -3.11 -32.07
C ALA A 162 -6.78 -3.40 -31.10
N THR A 163 -6.63 -2.63 -30.03
CA THR A 163 -5.63 -2.84 -28.96
C THR A 163 -5.99 -3.96 -27.99
N ALA A 164 -7.22 -4.46 -28.02
CA ALA A 164 -7.75 -5.49 -27.12
C ALA A 164 -7.83 -6.87 -27.79
N ARG A 165 -6.98 -7.13 -28.80
CA ARG A 165 -6.97 -8.37 -29.60
C ARG A 165 -6.84 -9.65 -28.78
N VAL A 166 -6.23 -9.60 -27.58
CA VAL A 166 -6.13 -10.75 -26.67
C VAL A 166 -7.49 -11.34 -26.30
N TYR A 167 -8.57 -10.55 -26.38
CA TYR A 167 -9.93 -10.98 -26.07
C TYR A 167 -10.75 -11.41 -27.30
N SER A 168 -10.19 -11.34 -28.52
CA SER A 168 -10.95 -11.58 -29.77
C SER A 168 -11.60 -12.97 -29.82
N ARG A 169 -10.92 -14.01 -29.31
CA ARG A 169 -11.46 -15.38 -29.23
C ARG A 169 -12.70 -15.49 -28.35
N LYS A 170 -12.82 -14.61 -27.34
CA LYS A 170 -13.98 -14.51 -26.45
C LYS A 170 -15.04 -13.55 -26.98
N PHE A 171 -14.84 -13.00 -28.19
CA PHE A 171 -15.71 -12.03 -28.84
C PHE A 171 -16.00 -12.46 -30.29
N PRO A 172 -16.71 -13.58 -30.49
CA PRO A 172 -16.80 -14.24 -31.79
C PRO A 172 -17.39 -13.34 -32.88
N LEU A 173 -18.36 -12.49 -32.53
CA LEU A 173 -18.98 -11.54 -33.45
C LEU A 173 -18.40 -10.11 -33.35
N GLY A 174 -17.32 -9.91 -32.59
CA GLY A 174 -16.65 -8.62 -32.41
C GLY A 174 -17.45 -7.55 -31.66
N LYS A 175 -18.72 -7.82 -31.34
CA LYS A 175 -19.69 -6.97 -30.65
C LYS A 175 -20.18 -7.63 -29.37
N GLY A 176 -20.65 -6.81 -28.42
CA GLY A 176 -21.24 -7.28 -27.16
C GLY A 176 -22.09 -6.19 -26.51
N ALA A 177 -22.88 -6.57 -25.52
CA ALA A 177 -23.70 -5.65 -24.72
C ALA A 177 -23.12 -5.52 -23.31
N ILE A 178 -23.10 -4.30 -22.76
CA ILE A 178 -22.74 -4.06 -21.36
C ILE A 178 -23.86 -4.63 -20.47
N ILE A 179 -23.50 -5.50 -19.54
CA ILE A 179 -24.44 -6.07 -18.56
C ILE A 179 -24.31 -5.33 -17.22
N GLU A 180 -23.09 -5.00 -16.82
CA GLU A 180 -22.82 -4.41 -15.50
C GLU A 180 -21.63 -3.45 -15.57
N ILE A 181 -21.71 -2.37 -14.79
CA ILE A 181 -20.65 -1.36 -14.65
C ILE A 181 -20.03 -1.51 -13.27
N GLY A 182 -18.70 -1.56 -13.18
CA GLY A 182 -18.01 -1.76 -11.90
C GLY A 182 -18.04 -3.21 -11.42
N ALA A 183 -18.18 -4.17 -12.33
CA ALA A 183 -18.31 -5.60 -12.04
C ALA A 183 -17.11 -6.21 -11.27
N ALA A 184 -15.96 -5.53 -11.30
CA ALA A 184 -14.79 -5.91 -10.53
C ALA A 184 -13.98 -4.66 -10.12
N PRO A 185 -13.14 -4.79 -9.08
CA PRO A 185 -12.17 -3.77 -8.70
C PRO A 185 -11.27 -3.32 -9.86
N VAL A 186 -10.83 -2.08 -9.83
CA VAL A 186 -9.88 -1.55 -10.82
C VAL A 186 -8.51 -2.18 -10.60
N LYS A 187 -8.10 -3.05 -11.54
CA LYS A 187 -6.84 -3.81 -11.44
C LYS A 187 -5.66 -3.16 -12.13
N SER A 188 -5.84 -2.09 -12.91
CA SER A 188 -4.74 -1.44 -13.61
C SER A 188 -4.68 0.06 -13.33
N ALA A 189 -3.46 0.59 -13.16
CA ALA A 189 -3.23 2.03 -13.04
C ALA A 189 -3.20 2.74 -14.41
N ALA A 190 -4.21 2.45 -15.25
CA ALA A 190 -4.36 2.99 -16.60
C ALA A 190 -5.63 3.85 -16.74
N LYS A 191 -5.65 4.72 -17.75
CA LYS A 191 -6.86 5.47 -18.12
C LYS A 191 -7.91 4.51 -18.69
N GLY A 192 -9.15 4.61 -18.22
CA GLY A 192 -10.24 3.72 -18.66
C GLY A 192 -10.07 2.29 -18.14
N SER A 193 -9.59 2.14 -16.90
CA SER A 193 -9.39 0.84 -16.24
C SER A 193 -10.62 0.39 -15.42
N LYS A 194 -11.72 1.16 -15.48
CA LYS A 194 -13.01 0.76 -14.92
C LYS A 194 -13.47 -0.52 -15.62
N VAL A 195 -13.85 -1.52 -14.83
CA VAL A 195 -14.22 -2.84 -15.33
C VAL A 195 -15.72 -2.91 -15.60
N TYR A 196 -16.08 -3.44 -16.76
CA TYR A 196 -17.44 -3.69 -17.21
C TYR A 196 -17.61 -5.19 -17.41
N LYS A 197 -18.79 -5.72 -17.04
CA LYS A 197 -19.20 -7.05 -17.44
C LYS A 197 -19.87 -6.94 -18.79
N VAL A 198 -19.36 -7.66 -19.79
CA VAL A 198 -19.84 -7.60 -21.16
C VAL A 198 -20.31 -8.98 -21.58
N LEU A 199 -21.47 -9.04 -22.23
CA LEU A 199 -21.95 -10.24 -22.91
C LEU A 199 -21.60 -10.14 -24.39
N PRO A 200 -20.61 -10.88 -24.90
CA PRO A 200 -20.30 -10.91 -26.32
C PRO A 200 -21.47 -11.52 -27.10
N LEU A 201 -21.81 -10.94 -28.25
CA LEU A 201 -22.80 -11.52 -29.13
C LEU A 201 -22.27 -12.84 -29.70
N GLY A 202 -23.09 -13.89 -29.67
CA GLY A 202 -22.69 -15.24 -30.05
C GLY A 202 -21.95 -16.02 -28.96
N SER A 203 -21.93 -15.51 -27.72
CA SER A 203 -21.45 -16.21 -26.53
C SER A 203 -22.58 -16.38 -25.52
N ALA A 204 -22.56 -17.48 -24.76
CA ALA A 204 -23.41 -17.66 -23.59
C ALA A 204 -22.76 -17.12 -22.29
N GLU A 205 -21.44 -16.90 -22.32
CA GLU A 205 -20.67 -16.46 -21.16
C GLU A 205 -20.36 -14.96 -21.22
N THR A 206 -20.33 -14.34 -20.03
CA THR A 206 -19.91 -12.95 -19.85
C THR A 206 -18.40 -12.85 -19.61
N ILE A 207 -17.83 -11.68 -19.91
CA ILE A 207 -16.41 -11.38 -19.71
C ILE A 207 -16.23 -10.01 -19.06
N ASP A 208 -15.30 -9.94 -18.11
CA ASP A 208 -14.88 -8.69 -17.50
C ASP A 208 -13.83 -7.99 -18.38
N LEU A 209 -14.15 -6.76 -18.82
CA LEU A 209 -13.29 -5.95 -19.66
C LEU A 209 -13.17 -4.53 -19.12
N GLU A 210 -11.96 -3.98 -19.19
CA GLU A 210 -11.74 -2.57 -18.90
C GLU A 210 -12.31 -1.66 -20.00
N GLU A 211 -12.80 -0.49 -19.62
CA GLU A 211 -13.37 0.54 -20.51
C GLU A 211 -12.50 0.82 -21.74
N ARG A 212 -11.18 0.90 -21.54
CA ARG A 212 -10.20 1.20 -22.59
C ARG A 212 -10.12 0.12 -23.67
N HIS A 213 -10.63 -1.09 -23.41
CA HIS A 213 -10.70 -2.16 -24.40
C HIS A 213 -11.91 -2.03 -25.32
N LEU A 214 -12.85 -1.15 -24.98
CA LEU A 214 -14.14 -1.02 -25.66
C LEU A 214 -14.23 0.29 -26.45
N LYS A 215 -15.12 0.27 -27.45
CA LYS A 215 -15.58 1.44 -28.21
C LYS A 215 -17.07 1.24 -28.51
N LYS A 216 -17.79 2.34 -28.83
CA LYS A 216 -19.18 2.25 -29.29
C LYS A 216 -19.24 1.40 -30.57
N ALA A 217 -20.20 0.50 -30.65
CA ALA A 217 -20.40 -0.31 -31.85
C ALA A 217 -20.83 0.58 -33.03
N ARG A 218 -20.32 0.28 -34.23
CA ARG A 218 -20.70 0.99 -35.47
C ARG A 218 -21.85 0.24 -36.17
N GLY A 219 -22.69 1.00 -36.86
CA GLY A 219 -23.75 0.45 -37.73
C GLY A 219 -25.04 0.07 -37.01
N ILE A 220 -25.32 0.66 -35.85
CA ILE A 220 -26.65 0.62 -35.23
C ILE A 220 -27.19 2.04 -35.39
N LYS A 221 -28.08 2.21 -36.37
CA LYS A 221 -28.95 3.38 -36.47
C LYS A 221 -30.17 3.14 -35.59
#